data_AF-A0AAN6VUV2-F1
#
_entry.id   AF-A0AAN6VUV2-F1
#
_cell.length_a   1.000
_cell.length_b   1.000
_cell.length_c   1.000
_cell.angle_alpha   90.00
_cell.angle_beta   90.00
_cell.angle_gamma   90.00
#
_symmetry.space_group_name_H-M   'P 1'
#
loop_
_entity.id
_entity.type
_entity.pdbx_description
1 polymer ?
#
loop_
_entity_poly.entity_id
_entity_poly.type
_entity_poly.pdbx_seq_one_letter_code
_entity_poly.pdbx_strand_id
1 'polypeptide(L)'
;MDLGTVITVVELVQKAIAIYERIENLPQQMAQLGRRMEHLNIFLVRLQNFLEGKPKKELLSGQLDDLRKLLERIKSNAAKVYDLFDRYKKGILSRSKDLEFRASWISHLWFSIVDNSADKVQVIMEDIDQQRSLLRDYLVLMAVEKAYQPRPGRTTEKDTAATATAMVKRPTPSPSPSPPRRDYKILFVDPYNEARGVVAEALVKLLGQLTAKARGDWRIIEVQSAGFFAKAKSDCVGVIKGLDYSEKSFKKPWLPGGQKPHSTAMAAVFDNKWCDYPFKKDIRKEITARTSCGMRKDTFSSFDFIIVFTLREHDNMVKLKEALGKQKDIPRGKGRVLQLGTYLSQKRGEVREILHPDQRNLNDASKEREDWNRTVSDIKTALKGFLKQEMKWKQPDDKVIAASGKKTLEAGKV
;
A
#
# COMPACT_ATOMS: atom_id res chain seq x y z
N MET A 1 -28.70 16.78 -1.04
CA MET A 1 -28.40 15.78 -2.09
C MET A 1 -29.41 14.66 -1.95
N ASP A 2 -29.95 14.13 -3.05
CA ASP A 2 -30.90 13.02 -3.00
C ASP A 2 -30.19 11.69 -3.29
N LEU A 3 -30.61 10.65 -2.59
CA LEU A 3 -30.06 9.29 -2.72
C LEU A 3 -30.13 8.79 -4.18
N GLY A 4 -31.15 9.23 -4.92
CA GLY A 4 -31.33 8.91 -6.34
C GLY A 4 -30.15 9.34 -7.22
N THR A 5 -29.48 10.45 -6.91
CA THR A 5 -28.29 10.89 -7.68
C THR A 5 -27.14 9.90 -7.50
N VAL A 6 -26.88 9.45 -6.28
CA VAL A 6 -25.79 8.50 -5.99
C VAL A 6 -26.06 7.14 -6.64
N ILE A 7 -27.29 6.65 -6.52
CA ILE A 7 -27.74 5.40 -7.17
C ILE A 7 -27.52 5.48 -8.68
N THR A 8 -27.91 6.59 -9.32
CA THR A 8 -27.73 6.78 -10.77
C THR A 8 -26.25 6.70 -11.18
N VAL A 9 -25.34 7.29 -10.39
CA VAL A 9 -23.90 7.23 -10.68
C VAL A 9 -23.35 5.81 -10.46
N VAL A 10 -23.76 5.13 -9.39
CA VAL A 10 -23.38 3.74 -9.12
C VAL A 10 -23.82 2.83 -10.27
N GLU A 11 -25.08 2.92 -10.69
CA GLU A 11 -25.62 2.13 -11.80
C GLU A 11 -24.85 2.35 -13.11
N LEU A 12 -24.48 3.60 -13.41
CA LEU A 12 -23.73 3.93 -14.62
C LEU A 12 -22.31 3.35 -14.59
N VAL A 13 -21.63 3.42 -13.44
CA VAL A 13 -20.30 2.82 -13.24
C VAL A 13 -20.39 1.29 -13.33
N GLN A 14 -21.40 0.67 -12.72
CA GLN A 14 -21.62 -0.77 -12.81
C GLN A 14 -21.91 -1.23 -14.25
N LYS A 15 -22.69 -0.46 -15.02
CA LYS A 15 -22.91 -0.72 -16.45
C LYS A 15 -21.61 -0.69 -17.25
N ALA A 16 -20.73 0.28 -16.98
CA ALA A 16 -19.42 0.36 -17.63
C ALA A 16 -18.53 -0.86 -17.29
N ILE A 17 -18.52 -1.28 -16.02
CA ILE A 17 -17.79 -2.47 -15.56
C ILE A 17 -18.34 -3.74 -16.21
N ALA A 18 -19.66 -3.89 -16.30
CA ALA A 18 -20.29 -5.05 -16.92
C ALA A 18 -19.97 -5.18 -18.42
N ILE A 19 -19.75 -4.06 -19.13
CA ILE A 19 -19.25 -4.11 -20.51
C ILE A 19 -17.77 -4.51 -20.53
N TYR A 20 -16.96 -3.92 -19.64
CA TYR A 20 -15.54 -4.27 -19.48
C TYR A 20 -15.33 -5.77 -19.26
N GLU A 21 -16.06 -6.39 -18.33
CA GLU A 21 -15.95 -7.82 -18.01
C GLU A 21 -16.32 -8.75 -19.18
N ARG A 22 -17.11 -8.26 -20.14
CA ARG A 22 -17.58 -9.03 -21.30
C ARG A 22 -16.63 -8.98 -22.50
N ILE A 23 -15.55 -8.20 -22.44
CA ILE A 23 -14.63 -8.02 -23.56
C ILE A 23 -13.39 -8.91 -23.36
N GLU A 24 -13.27 -9.94 -24.18
CA GLU A 24 -12.08 -10.78 -24.23
C GLU A 24 -10.96 -10.05 -25.00
N ASN A 25 -9.77 -9.92 -24.38
CA ASN A 25 -8.54 -9.31 -24.94
C ASN A 25 -8.56 -7.78 -25.14
N LEU A 26 -8.66 -7.04 -24.03
CA LEU A 26 -8.54 -5.58 -24.04
C LEU A 26 -7.08 -5.09 -24.22
N PRO A 27 -6.85 -3.99 -24.97
CA PRO A 27 -5.60 -3.24 -24.92
C PRO A 27 -5.28 -2.84 -23.47
N GLN A 28 -3.99 -2.81 -23.12
CA GLN A 28 -3.55 -2.58 -21.75
C GLN A 28 -4.14 -1.31 -21.12
N GLN A 29 -4.26 -0.21 -21.88
CA GLN A 29 -4.85 1.05 -21.42
C GLN A 29 -6.34 0.91 -21.08
N MET A 30 -7.09 0.14 -21.88
CA MET A 30 -8.50 -0.14 -21.65
C MET A 30 -8.72 -1.05 -20.44
N ALA A 31 -7.84 -2.04 -20.27
CA ALA A 31 -7.84 -2.88 -19.08
C ALA A 31 -7.50 -2.08 -17.81
N GLN A 32 -6.57 -1.12 -17.91
CA GLN A 32 -6.28 -0.20 -16.81
C GLN A 32 -7.47 0.71 -16.49
N LEU A 33 -8.14 1.25 -17.50
CA LEU A 33 -9.35 2.07 -17.33
C LEU A 33 -10.48 1.28 -16.65
N GLY A 34 -10.71 0.02 -17.06
CA GLY A 34 -11.69 -0.88 -16.43
C GLY A 34 -11.42 -1.08 -14.93
N ARG A 35 -10.18 -1.44 -14.57
CA ARG A 35 -9.77 -1.58 -13.16
C ARG A 35 -9.95 -0.29 -12.35
N ARG A 36 -9.71 0.88 -12.95
CA ARG A 36 -9.94 2.17 -12.28
C ARG A 36 -11.42 2.41 -12.00
N MET A 37 -12.32 2.01 -12.92
CA MET A 37 -13.76 2.07 -12.72
C MET A 37 -14.23 1.13 -11.61
N GLU A 38 -13.71 -0.09 -11.54
CA GLU A 38 -13.98 -1.02 -10.44
C GLU A 38 -13.59 -0.43 -9.09
N HIS A 39 -12.39 0.15 -9.01
CA HIS A 39 -11.92 0.81 -7.79
C HIS A 39 -12.80 2.01 -7.40
N LEU A 40 -13.23 2.83 -8.37
CA LEU A 40 -14.15 3.94 -8.13
C LEU A 40 -15.52 3.44 -7.60
N ASN A 41 -16.03 2.33 -8.15
CA ASN A 41 -17.29 1.71 -7.73
C ASN A 41 -17.30 1.36 -6.24
N ILE A 42 -16.19 0.84 -5.71
CA ILE A 42 -16.07 0.52 -4.27
C ILE A 42 -16.37 1.74 -3.39
N PHE A 43 -15.88 2.93 -3.76
CA PHE A 43 -16.11 4.14 -2.99
C PHE A 43 -17.53 4.69 -3.16
N LEU A 44 -18.10 4.56 -4.36
CA LEU A 44 -19.48 4.98 -4.63
C LEU A 44 -20.51 4.11 -3.89
N VAL A 45 -20.33 2.79 -3.87
CA VAL A 45 -21.17 1.87 -3.08
C VAL A 45 -21.06 2.17 -1.59
N ARG A 46 -19.87 2.47 -1.08
CA ARG A 46 -19.69 2.91 0.31
C ARG A 46 -20.42 4.22 0.60
N LEU A 47 -20.38 5.18 -0.33
CA LEU A 47 -21.11 6.43 -0.21
C LEU A 47 -22.63 6.19 -0.22
N GLN A 48 -23.12 5.33 -1.12
CA GLN A 48 -24.53 4.94 -1.18
C GLN A 48 -24.99 4.34 0.15
N ASN A 49 -24.29 3.31 0.65
CA ASN A 49 -24.62 2.66 1.93
C ASN A 49 -24.61 3.66 3.11
N PHE A 50 -23.69 4.63 3.08
CA PHE A 50 -23.62 5.69 4.10
C PHE A 50 -24.86 6.60 4.08
N LEU A 51 -25.39 6.88 2.90
CA LEU A 51 -26.57 7.74 2.71
C LEU A 51 -27.90 7.01 2.94
N GLU A 52 -27.97 5.70 2.63
CA GLU A 52 -29.15 4.86 2.89
C GLU A 52 -29.40 4.65 4.39
N GLY A 53 -28.33 4.57 5.19
CA GLY A 53 -28.42 4.29 6.63
C GLY A 53 -28.73 5.48 7.55
N LYS A 54 -29.08 6.68 7.03
CA LYS A 54 -29.19 7.90 7.85
C LYS A 54 -30.40 8.80 7.56
N PRO A 55 -31.03 9.42 8.59
CA PRO A 55 -31.97 10.52 8.39
C PRO A 55 -31.24 11.77 7.84
N LYS A 56 -31.82 12.41 6.81
CA LYS A 56 -31.28 13.49 5.94
C LYS A 56 -30.72 14.78 6.63
N LYS A 57 -30.50 14.82 7.95
CA LYS A 57 -30.24 16.04 8.74
C LYS A 57 -28.78 16.30 9.16
N GLU A 58 -27.79 15.49 8.77
CA GLU A 58 -26.42 15.58 9.32
C GLU A 58 -25.32 16.10 8.37
N LEU A 59 -25.63 16.50 7.13
CA LEU A 59 -24.63 17.06 6.22
C LEU A 59 -24.84 18.56 6.04
N LEU A 60 -23.79 19.36 6.26
CA LEU A 60 -23.82 20.81 6.06
C LEU A 60 -24.13 21.12 4.58
N SER A 61 -24.93 22.16 4.32
CA SER A 61 -25.40 22.52 2.98
C SER A 61 -24.28 22.72 1.96
N GLY A 62 -23.12 23.26 2.37
CA GLY A 62 -21.94 23.41 1.53
C GLY A 62 -21.29 22.08 1.12
N GLN A 63 -21.16 21.13 2.06
CA GLN A 63 -20.61 19.79 1.77
C GLN A 63 -21.49 19.02 0.78
N LEU A 64 -22.82 19.21 0.87
CA LEU A 64 -23.77 18.60 -0.06
C LEU A 64 -23.64 19.14 -1.49
N ASP A 65 -23.31 20.43 -1.65
CA ASP A 65 -23.13 21.05 -2.97
C ASP A 65 -21.82 20.58 -3.62
N ASP A 66 -20.72 20.53 -2.86
CA ASP A 66 -19.44 20.02 -3.36
C ASP A 66 -19.52 18.54 -3.74
N LEU A 67 -20.16 17.73 -2.92
CA LEU A 67 -20.34 16.30 -3.20
C LEU A 67 -21.25 16.07 -4.41
N ARG A 68 -22.27 16.93 -4.62
CA ARG A 68 -23.08 16.91 -5.84
C ARG A 68 -22.23 17.23 -7.08
N LYS A 69 -21.40 18.26 -7.05
CA LYS A 69 -20.49 18.61 -8.16
C LYS A 69 -19.51 17.48 -8.45
N LEU A 70 -18.96 16.86 -7.42
CA LEU A 70 -18.08 15.68 -7.55
C LEU A 70 -18.81 14.52 -8.24
N LEU A 71 -20.03 14.20 -7.81
CA LEU A 71 -20.83 13.13 -8.40
C LEU A 71 -21.21 13.40 -9.85
N GLU A 72 -21.54 14.64 -10.22
CA GLU A 72 -21.81 15.00 -11.63
C GLU A 72 -20.57 14.83 -12.51
N ARG A 73 -19.37 15.17 -12.00
CA ARG A 73 -18.11 14.91 -12.71
C ARG A 73 -17.85 13.42 -12.87
N ILE A 74 -18.07 12.64 -11.81
CA ILE A 74 -17.94 11.18 -11.86
C ILE A 74 -18.92 10.58 -12.87
N LYS A 75 -20.18 11.03 -12.85
CA LYS A 75 -21.22 10.60 -13.79
C LYS A 75 -20.83 10.89 -15.23
N SER A 76 -20.34 12.11 -15.50
CA SER A 76 -19.88 12.51 -16.84
C SER A 76 -18.73 11.61 -17.32
N ASN A 77 -17.74 11.34 -16.46
CA ASN A 77 -16.61 10.48 -16.82
C ASN A 77 -17.04 9.01 -16.98
N ALA A 78 -17.91 8.50 -16.11
CA ALA A 78 -18.47 7.17 -16.23
C ALA A 78 -19.27 7.00 -17.53
N ALA A 79 -20.02 8.02 -17.96
CA ALA A 79 -20.72 8.01 -19.25
C ALA A 79 -19.74 7.94 -20.44
N LYS A 80 -18.64 8.71 -20.39
CA LYS A 80 -17.59 8.65 -21.41
C LYS A 80 -16.94 7.27 -21.47
N VAL A 81 -16.61 6.68 -20.32
CA VAL A 81 -16.04 5.32 -20.26
C VAL A 81 -17.02 4.27 -20.76
N TYR A 82 -18.29 4.37 -20.37
CA TYR A 82 -19.35 3.50 -20.86
C TYR A 82 -19.46 3.55 -22.39
N ASP A 83 -19.56 4.75 -22.96
CA ASP A 83 -19.62 4.95 -24.42
C ASP A 83 -18.36 4.39 -25.10
N LEU A 84 -17.19 4.58 -24.50
CA LEU A 84 -15.94 4.08 -25.03
C LEU A 84 -15.87 2.54 -25.02
N PHE A 85 -16.32 1.89 -23.94
CA PHE A 85 -16.42 0.43 -23.89
C PHE A 85 -17.51 -0.12 -24.81
N ASP A 86 -18.66 0.54 -24.92
CA ASP A 86 -19.75 0.13 -25.82
C ASP A 86 -19.33 0.22 -27.30
N ARG A 87 -18.67 1.32 -27.69
CA ARG A 87 -18.10 1.47 -29.04
C ARG A 87 -17.04 0.43 -29.33
N TYR A 88 -16.16 0.13 -28.36
CA TYR A 88 -15.15 -0.91 -28.51
C TYR A 88 -15.80 -2.29 -28.73
N LYS A 89 -16.78 -2.64 -27.88
CA LYS A 89 -17.53 -3.89 -28.00
C LYS A 89 -18.26 -3.99 -29.34
N LYS A 90 -18.95 -2.93 -29.78
CA LYS A 90 -19.65 -2.88 -31.08
C LYS A 90 -18.68 -2.93 -32.26
N GLY A 91 -17.52 -2.28 -32.16
CA GLY A 91 -16.47 -2.30 -33.19
C GLY A 91 -15.82 -3.67 -33.39
N ILE A 92 -15.66 -4.45 -32.32
CA ILE A 92 -15.23 -5.85 -32.40
C ILE A 92 -16.34 -6.74 -32.97
N LEU A 93 -17.56 -6.63 -32.44
CA LEU A 93 -18.65 -7.53 -32.82
C LEU A 93 -19.11 -7.33 -34.28
N SER A 94 -19.09 -6.10 -34.79
CA SER A 94 -19.45 -5.80 -36.18
C SER A 94 -18.44 -6.31 -37.21
N ARG A 95 -17.18 -6.57 -36.82
CA ARG A 95 -16.12 -7.08 -37.73
C ARG A 95 -15.75 -8.54 -37.48
N SER A 96 -16.18 -9.14 -36.37
CA SER A 96 -15.91 -10.55 -36.03
C SER A 96 -16.59 -11.59 -36.93
N LYS A 97 -17.41 -11.19 -37.91
CA LYS A 97 -17.91 -12.10 -38.96
C LYS A 97 -16.95 -12.27 -40.14
N ASP A 98 -15.90 -11.44 -40.25
CA ASP A 98 -14.86 -11.59 -41.26
C ASP A 98 -13.47 -11.63 -40.60
N LEU A 99 -12.93 -12.85 -40.57
CA LEU A 99 -11.51 -13.22 -40.44
C LEU A 99 -10.79 -13.07 -39.08
N GLU A 100 -9.99 -14.10 -38.83
CA GLU A 100 -9.15 -14.40 -37.68
C GLU A 100 -8.28 -13.21 -37.22
N PHE A 101 -8.60 -12.70 -36.03
CA PHE A 101 -8.06 -11.45 -35.52
C PHE A 101 -6.72 -11.65 -34.80
N ARG A 102 -5.64 -11.75 -35.57
CA ARG A 102 -4.27 -11.57 -35.08
C ARG A 102 -3.69 -10.29 -35.69
N ALA A 103 -3.59 -9.21 -34.91
CA ALA A 103 -2.36 -8.41 -34.78
C ALA A 103 -2.54 -7.06 -34.06
N SER A 104 -1.51 -6.72 -33.27
CA SER A 104 -1.23 -5.48 -32.55
C SER A 104 -1.27 -4.19 -33.39
N TRP A 105 -1.35 -4.26 -34.72
CA TRP A 105 -1.37 -3.10 -35.60
C TRP A 105 -2.73 -2.41 -35.67
N ILE A 106 -3.83 -3.13 -35.45
CA ILE A 106 -5.19 -2.56 -35.55
C ILE A 106 -5.53 -1.68 -34.34
N SER A 107 -4.95 -1.90 -33.16
CA SER A 107 -5.13 -0.95 -32.05
C SER A 107 -4.59 0.43 -32.43
N HIS A 108 -3.44 0.50 -33.10
CA HIS A 108 -2.89 1.77 -33.59
C HIS A 108 -3.76 2.41 -34.68
N LEU A 109 -4.32 1.61 -35.61
CA LEU A 109 -5.23 2.11 -36.64
C LEU A 109 -6.60 2.56 -36.06
N TRP A 110 -7.07 1.90 -34.99
CA TRP A 110 -8.32 2.26 -34.32
C TRP A 110 -8.17 3.58 -33.54
N PHE A 111 -7.02 3.77 -32.87
CA PHE A 111 -6.66 5.03 -32.20
C PHE A 111 -6.44 6.20 -33.16
N SER A 112 -6.19 5.95 -34.46
CA SER A 112 -6.04 7.00 -35.47
C SER A 112 -7.33 7.33 -36.24
N ILE A 113 -8.32 6.43 -36.27
CA ILE A 113 -9.57 6.60 -37.06
C ILE A 113 -10.74 7.04 -36.16
N VAL A 114 -10.78 6.61 -34.91
CA VAL A 114 -11.74 7.11 -33.93
C VAL A 114 -11.08 8.28 -33.21
N ASP A 115 -11.79 9.39 -33.09
CA ASP A 115 -11.39 10.65 -32.43
C ASP A 115 -11.12 10.51 -30.90
N ASN A 116 -10.63 9.35 -30.45
CA ASN A 116 -10.33 8.97 -29.08
C ASN A 116 -8.86 8.54 -29.01
N SER A 117 -7.92 9.49 -29.14
CA SER A 117 -6.49 9.22 -29.01
C SER A 117 -6.16 8.60 -27.64
N ALA A 118 -5.04 7.88 -27.55
CA ALA A 118 -4.52 7.36 -26.29
C ALA A 118 -4.42 8.44 -25.20
N ASP A 119 -4.15 9.68 -25.59
CA ASP A 119 -4.13 10.85 -24.71
C ASP A 119 -5.51 11.15 -24.10
N LYS A 120 -6.60 11.07 -24.88
CA LYS A 120 -7.96 11.26 -24.36
C LYS A 120 -8.33 10.17 -23.35
N VAL A 121 -7.93 8.92 -23.59
CA VAL A 121 -8.12 7.81 -22.64
C VAL A 121 -7.31 8.04 -21.37
N GLN A 122 -6.07 8.51 -21.51
CA GLN A 122 -5.21 8.88 -20.38
C GLN A 122 -5.81 10.02 -19.55
N VAL A 123 -6.34 11.07 -20.18
CA VAL A 123 -7.02 12.17 -19.50
C VAL A 123 -8.25 11.67 -18.72
N ILE A 124 -9.06 10.80 -19.33
CA ILE A 124 -10.21 10.18 -18.63
C ILE A 124 -9.74 9.36 -17.42
N MET A 125 -8.65 8.59 -17.56
CA MET A 125 -8.07 7.81 -16.47
C MET A 125 -7.56 8.69 -15.32
N GLU A 126 -6.93 9.82 -15.64
CA GLU A 126 -6.43 10.80 -14.67
C GLU A 126 -7.58 11.50 -13.94
N ASP A 127 -8.62 11.91 -14.67
CA ASP A 127 -9.81 12.52 -14.09
C ASP A 127 -10.53 11.57 -13.13
N ILE A 128 -10.67 10.28 -13.49
CA ILE A 128 -11.28 9.26 -12.62
C ILE A 128 -10.46 9.07 -11.34
N ASP A 129 -9.14 9.01 -11.44
CA ASP A 129 -8.26 8.89 -10.27
C ASP A 129 -8.35 10.12 -9.36
N GLN A 130 -8.42 11.32 -9.94
CA GLN A 130 -8.63 12.55 -9.20
C GLN A 130 -9.97 12.53 -8.47
N GLN A 131 -11.07 12.22 -9.16
CA GLN A 131 -12.40 12.16 -8.54
C GLN A 131 -12.48 11.07 -7.47
N ARG A 132 -11.82 9.92 -7.67
CA ARG A 132 -11.69 8.86 -6.67
C ARG A 132 -10.95 9.35 -5.42
N SER A 133 -9.84 10.08 -5.58
CA SER A 133 -9.10 10.64 -4.45
C SER A 133 -9.96 11.63 -3.67
N LEU A 134 -10.65 12.54 -4.37
CA LEU A 134 -11.56 13.50 -3.74
C LEU A 134 -12.68 12.78 -2.98
N LEU A 135 -13.31 11.77 -3.60
CA LEU A 135 -14.38 10.99 -2.97
C LEU A 135 -13.89 10.26 -1.71
N ARG A 136 -12.68 9.68 -1.75
CA ARG A 136 -12.05 9.08 -0.58
C ARG A 136 -11.81 10.11 0.53
N ASP A 137 -11.26 11.27 0.19
CA ASP A 137 -10.97 12.32 1.16
C ASP A 137 -12.26 12.85 1.80
N TYR A 138 -13.33 13.02 1.03
CA TYR A 138 -14.67 13.36 1.54
C TYR A 138 -15.23 12.28 2.47
N LEU A 139 -15.10 10.99 2.14
CA LEU A 139 -15.54 9.89 3.01
C LEU A 139 -14.78 9.88 4.34
N VAL A 140 -13.49 10.23 4.33
CA VAL A 140 -12.68 10.35 5.56
C VAL A 140 -13.13 11.54 6.39
N LEU A 141 -13.35 12.70 5.78
CA LEU A 141 -13.84 13.90 6.48
C LEU A 141 -15.20 13.66 7.15
N MET A 142 -16.14 13.03 6.43
CA MET A 142 -17.44 12.64 6.98
C MET A 142 -17.32 11.63 8.13
N ALA A 143 -16.30 10.77 8.14
CA ALA A 143 -16.04 9.84 9.24
C ALA A 143 -15.39 10.52 10.46
N VAL A 144 -14.55 11.54 10.26
CA VAL A 144 -13.87 12.29 11.34
C VAL A 144 -14.83 13.25 12.02
N GLU A 145 -15.69 13.93 11.28
CA GLU A 145 -16.69 14.86 11.83
C GLU A 145 -17.68 14.14 12.77
N LYS A 146 -18.00 12.87 12.48
CA LYS A 146 -18.75 11.98 13.37
C LYS A 146 -18.07 11.73 14.72
N ALA A 147 -16.74 11.73 14.77
CA ALA A 147 -16.00 11.52 16.01
C ALA A 147 -15.98 12.77 16.91
N TYR A 148 -16.28 13.94 16.34
CA TYR A 148 -16.24 15.23 17.05
C TYR A 148 -17.62 15.78 17.44
N GLN A 149 -18.72 15.11 17.10
CA GLN A 149 -20.03 15.51 17.63
C GLN A 149 -20.03 15.35 19.17
N PRO A 150 -20.13 16.45 19.93
CA PRO A 150 -20.18 16.37 21.38
C PRO A 150 -21.43 15.59 21.78
N ARG A 151 -21.25 14.54 22.58
CA ARG A 151 -22.36 13.78 23.17
C ARG A 151 -23.32 14.76 23.85
N PRO A 152 -24.59 14.85 23.42
CA PRO A 152 -25.57 15.65 24.14
C PRO A 152 -25.89 14.93 25.46
N GLY A 153 -25.73 15.65 26.57
CA GLY A 153 -26.23 15.22 27.88
C GLY A 153 -25.19 14.66 28.84
N ARG A 154 -24.39 15.53 29.45
CA ARG A 154 -24.04 15.37 30.86
C ARG A 154 -24.15 16.74 31.53
N THR A 155 -25.36 17.04 31.99
CA THR A 155 -25.66 18.15 32.88
C THR A 155 -24.99 17.88 34.22
N THR A 156 -24.06 18.73 34.60
CA THR A 156 -23.62 18.92 35.99
C THR A 156 -23.83 20.40 36.32
N GLU A 157 -25.06 20.74 36.71
CA GLU A 157 -25.33 21.67 37.82
C GLU A 157 -24.88 20.94 39.10
N LYS A 158 -24.30 21.50 40.16
CA LYS A 158 -24.27 22.80 40.86
C LYS A 158 -23.06 22.63 41.86
N ASP A 159 -22.36 23.60 42.43
CA ASP A 159 -22.80 24.84 43.08
C ASP A 159 -21.57 25.73 43.38
N THR A 160 -21.81 27.04 43.26
CA THR A 160 -21.33 28.21 44.04
C THR A 160 -19.99 28.21 44.81
N ALA A 161 -19.18 29.26 44.60
CA ALA A 161 -19.13 30.45 45.47
C ALA A 161 -17.92 31.37 45.13
N ALA A 162 -18.17 32.68 45.20
CA ALA A 162 -17.25 33.75 44.86
C ALA A 162 -16.24 34.06 45.98
N THR A 163 -15.02 34.45 45.61
CA THR A 163 -14.19 35.34 46.43
C THR A 163 -13.20 36.11 45.55
N ALA A 164 -12.96 37.36 45.94
CA ALA A 164 -12.31 38.40 45.17
C ALA A 164 -10.78 38.38 45.20
N THR A 165 -10.21 39.01 44.16
CA THR A 165 -8.93 39.75 44.12
C THR A 165 -7.64 39.05 44.53
N ALA A 166 -6.90 38.57 43.52
CA ALA A 166 -5.45 38.76 43.43
C ALA A 166 -5.03 38.71 41.94
N MET A 167 -4.18 39.65 41.51
CA MET A 167 -3.51 39.60 40.21
C MET A 167 -2.58 38.38 40.17
N VAL A 168 -3.12 37.23 39.79
CA VAL A 168 -2.35 36.00 39.57
C VAL A 168 -1.64 36.14 38.23
N LYS A 169 -0.31 36.30 38.28
CA LYS A 169 0.57 36.13 37.11
C LYS A 169 0.20 34.81 36.44
N ARG A 170 -0.32 34.91 35.20
CA ARG A 170 -0.67 33.77 34.35
C ARG A 170 0.54 32.82 34.33
N PRO A 171 0.47 31.61 34.90
CA PRO A 171 1.52 30.62 34.71
C PRO A 171 1.58 30.33 33.21
N THR A 172 2.78 30.42 32.65
CA THR A 172 3.06 30.00 31.28
C THR A 172 2.50 28.59 31.09
N PRO A 173 1.75 28.32 30.00
CA PRO A 173 1.18 27.01 29.77
C PRO A 173 2.32 25.99 29.80
N SER A 174 2.25 25.06 30.74
CA SER A 174 3.19 23.94 30.83
C SER A 174 3.28 23.28 29.45
N PRO A 175 4.49 23.00 28.93
CA PRO A 175 4.65 22.36 27.64
C PRO A 175 3.84 21.06 27.67
N SER A 176 2.84 20.97 26.79
CA SER A 176 2.02 19.78 26.67
C SER A 176 2.96 18.58 26.49
N PRO A 177 2.80 17.50 27.28
CA PRO A 177 3.70 16.37 27.22
C PRO A 177 3.77 15.90 25.78
N SER A 178 4.99 15.82 25.25
CA SER A 178 5.20 15.27 23.91
C SER A 178 4.52 13.90 23.86
N PRO A 179 3.67 13.62 22.84
CA PRO A 179 2.92 12.38 22.79
C PRO A 179 3.88 11.19 22.93
N PRO A 180 3.47 10.12 23.63
CA PRO A 180 4.36 9.01 23.97
C PRO A 180 5.02 8.45 22.71
N ARG A 181 6.34 8.29 22.79
CA ARG A 181 7.14 7.69 21.72
C ARG A 181 6.59 6.29 21.45
N ARG A 182 6.15 6.07 20.21
CA ARG A 182 5.62 4.77 19.77
C ARG A 182 6.71 4.03 19.02
N ASP A 183 7.04 2.85 19.53
CA ASP A 183 7.89 1.87 18.86
C ASP A 183 7.06 0.99 17.93
N TYR A 184 7.69 0.54 16.84
CA TYR A 184 7.03 -0.19 15.77
C TYR A 184 7.69 -1.54 15.51
N LYS A 185 6.85 -2.51 15.15
CA LYS A 185 7.25 -3.84 14.70
C LYS A 185 6.86 -4.03 13.23
N ILE A 186 7.78 -4.52 12.41
CA ILE A 186 7.59 -4.71 10.97
C ILE A 186 7.81 -6.17 10.58
N LEU A 187 6.90 -6.71 9.77
CA LEU A 187 7.07 -8.00 9.10
C LEU A 187 7.09 -7.82 7.58
N PHE A 188 8.13 -8.31 6.92
CA PHE A 188 8.16 -8.41 5.46
C PHE A 188 7.65 -9.77 4.99
N VAL A 189 6.73 -9.77 4.04
CA VAL A 189 6.14 -11.00 3.51
C VAL A 189 6.36 -11.09 2.01
N ASP A 190 7.00 -12.19 1.59
CA ASP A 190 7.05 -12.62 0.19
C ASP A 190 6.52 -14.07 0.09
N PRO A 191 6.51 -14.71 -1.09
CA PRO A 191 5.92 -16.04 -1.21
C PRO A 191 6.58 -17.12 -0.37
N TYR A 192 7.90 -17.11 -0.19
CA TYR A 192 8.65 -18.26 0.34
C TYR A 192 9.67 -17.91 1.43
N ASN A 193 9.90 -16.65 1.72
CA ASN A 193 10.87 -16.12 2.69
C ASN A 193 12.34 -16.46 2.41
N GLU A 194 12.72 -16.42 1.14
CA GLU A 194 14.11 -16.74 0.74
C GLU A 194 14.83 -15.52 0.16
N ALA A 195 14.11 -14.49 -0.27
CA ALA A 195 14.69 -13.45 -1.10
C ALA A 195 14.24 -12.03 -0.72
N ARG A 196 13.24 -11.44 -1.39
CA ARG A 196 12.85 -10.02 -1.23
C ARG A 196 12.52 -9.64 0.21
N GLY A 197 11.81 -10.49 0.95
CA GLY A 197 11.50 -10.27 2.36
C GLY A 197 12.75 -10.20 3.23
N VAL A 198 13.71 -11.10 2.98
CA VAL A 198 14.99 -11.17 3.71
C VAL A 198 15.89 -9.98 3.36
N VAL A 199 15.93 -9.59 2.07
CA VAL A 199 16.62 -8.39 1.59
C VAL A 199 16.09 -7.14 2.30
N ALA A 200 14.76 -6.98 2.37
CA ALA A 200 14.15 -5.83 3.02
C ALA A 200 14.44 -5.80 4.53
N GLU A 201 14.38 -6.94 5.21
CA GLU A 201 14.78 -7.06 6.62
C GLU A 201 16.23 -6.61 6.84
N ALA A 202 17.17 -7.13 6.03
CA ALA A 202 18.58 -6.77 6.10
C ALA A 202 18.81 -5.27 5.90
N LEU A 203 18.15 -4.67 4.89
CA LEU A 203 18.25 -3.24 4.60
C LEU A 203 17.71 -2.38 5.75
N VAL A 204 16.58 -2.75 6.37
CA VAL A 204 16.04 -2.03 7.53
C VAL A 204 16.99 -2.09 8.71
N LYS A 205 17.60 -3.25 9.01
CA LYS A 205 18.60 -3.37 10.08
C LYS A 205 19.83 -2.50 9.82
N LEU A 206 20.33 -2.48 8.57
CA LEU A 206 21.46 -1.62 8.18
C LEU A 206 21.11 -0.13 8.33
N LEU A 207 19.91 0.28 7.89
CA LEU A 207 19.42 1.65 8.06
C LEU A 207 19.25 2.02 9.54
N GLY A 208 18.83 1.08 10.38
CA GLY A 208 18.75 1.26 11.83
C GLY A 208 20.10 1.53 12.47
N GLN A 209 21.11 0.71 12.15
CA GLN A 209 22.48 0.91 12.64
C GLN A 209 23.09 2.23 12.15
N LEU A 210 22.89 2.59 10.88
CA LEU A 210 23.31 3.89 10.34
C LEU A 210 22.66 5.05 11.10
N THR A 211 21.36 4.95 11.38
CA THR A 211 20.61 5.97 12.10
C THR A 211 21.11 6.10 13.54
N ALA A 212 21.29 4.98 14.24
CA ALA A 212 21.82 4.96 15.60
C ALA A 212 23.22 5.58 15.68
N LYS A 213 24.12 5.23 14.74
CA LYS A 213 25.48 5.79 14.69
C LYS A 213 25.49 7.30 14.47
N ALA A 214 24.54 7.83 13.71
CA ALA A 214 24.35 9.26 13.51
C ALA A 214 23.56 9.94 14.63
N ARG A 215 23.26 9.24 15.74
CA ARG A 215 22.43 9.71 16.85
C ARG A 215 21.03 10.18 16.41
N GLY A 216 20.52 9.59 15.33
CA GLY A 216 19.18 9.83 14.82
C GLY A 216 18.10 9.08 15.61
N ASP A 217 16.85 9.51 15.45
CA ASP A 217 15.70 8.84 16.04
C ASP A 217 15.34 7.59 15.21
N TRP A 218 15.38 6.42 15.86
CA TRP A 218 15.01 5.14 15.26
C TRP A 218 13.92 4.46 16.09
N ARG A 219 12.80 4.13 15.44
CA ARG A 219 11.58 3.67 16.13
C ARG A 219 11.16 2.24 15.80
N ILE A 220 12.00 1.49 15.08
CA ILE A 220 11.69 0.09 14.73
C ILE A 220 12.46 -0.80 15.68
N ILE A 221 11.75 -1.40 16.63
CA ILE A 221 12.33 -2.29 17.64
C ILE A 221 12.45 -3.73 17.17
N GLU A 222 11.61 -4.14 16.22
CA GLU A 222 11.57 -5.49 15.72
C GLU A 222 11.30 -5.50 14.22
N VAL A 223 12.12 -6.25 13.49
CA VAL A 223 11.96 -6.48 12.06
C VAL A 223 12.15 -7.96 11.77
N GLN A 224 11.17 -8.55 11.10
CA GLN A 224 11.20 -9.95 10.70
C GLN A 224 10.78 -10.09 9.24
N SER A 225 10.95 -11.29 8.71
CA SER A 225 10.42 -11.68 7.41
C SER A 225 9.78 -13.08 7.48
N ALA A 226 8.75 -13.31 6.66
CA ALA A 226 8.03 -14.58 6.59
C ALA A 226 7.49 -14.86 5.16
N GLY A 227 7.12 -16.12 4.93
CA GLY A 227 6.76 -16.66 3.62
C GLY A 227 5.30 -17.06 3.61
N PHE A 228 4.52 -16.51 2.69
CA PHE A 228 3.09 -16.82 2.63
C PHE A 228 2.80 -18.31 2.35
N PHE A 229 3.64 -18.95 1.54
CA PHE A 229 3.50 -20.35 1.09
C PHE A 229 4.63 -21.25 1.63
N ALA A 230 5.29 -20.87 2.73
CA ALA A 230 6.28 -21.69 3.42
C ALA A 230 5.62 -22.50 4.56
N LYS A 231 5.86 -23.81 4.61
CA LYS A 231 5.29 -24.69 5.66
C LYS A 231 6.01 -24.56 6.99
N ALA A 232 7.35 -24.46 6.98
CA ALA A 232 8.16 -24.44 8.18
C ALA A 232 7.70 -23.33 9.14
N LYS A 233 7.41 -23.70 10.40
CA LYS A 233 6.95 -22.78 11.46
C LYS A 233 5.64 -22.03 11.15
N SER A 234 4.88 -22.44 10.14
CA SER A 234 3.56 -21.86 9.87
C SER A 234 2.46 -22.62 10.60
N ASP A 235 1.63 -21.90 11.36
CA ASP A 235 0.37 -22.41 11.94
C ASP A 235 -0.86 -21.96 11.11
N CYS A 236 -0.64 -21.24 10.01
CA CYS A 236 -1.68 -20.73 9.10
C CYS A 236 -1.92 -21.64 7.89
N VAL A 237 -1.23 -22.78 7.75
CA VAL A 237 -1.29 -23.63 6.54
C VAL A 237 -2.71 -24.02 6.15
N GLY A 238 -3.53 -24.45 7.11
CA GLY A 238 -4.93 -24.84 6.86
C GLY A 238 -5.79 -23.67 6.39
N VAL A 239 -5.65 -22.51 7.04
CA VAL A 239 -6.39 -21.28 6.70
C VAL A 239 -6.00 -20.81 5.31
N ILE A 240 -4.70 -20.75 5.01
CA ILE A 240 -4.18 -20.28 3.71
C ILE A 240 -4.66 -21.19 2.57
N LYS A 241 -4.67 -22.52 2.75
CA LYS A 241 -5.17 -23.45 1.73
C LYS A 241 -6.64 -23.22 1.38
N GLY A 242 -7.44 -22.80 2.36
CA GLY A 242 -8.87 -22.54 2.23
C GLY A 242 -9.24 -21.10 1.88
N LEU A 243 -8.27 -20.22 1.60
CA LEU A 243 -8.57 -18.87 1.15
C LEU A 243 -9.22 -18.89 -0.24
N ASP A 244 -10.23 -18.05 -0.40
CA ASP A 244 -10.84 -17.74 -1.69
C ASP A 244 -9.97 -16.71 -2.41
N TYR A 245 -9.02 -17.14 -3.24
CA TYR A 245 -8.05 -16.25 -3.91
C TYR A 245 -8.72 -15.42 -4.99
N SER A 246 -8.32 -14.14 -5.13
CA SER A 246 -8.89 -13.25 -6.17
C SER A 246 -8.60 -13.74 -7.59
N GLU A 247 -7.43 -14.38 -7.78
CA GLU A 247 -7.06 -15.03 -9.04
C GLU A 247 -6.46 -16.40 -8.76
N LYS A 248 -6.64 -17.36 -9.68
CA LYS A 248 -5.97 -18.67 -9.58
C LYS A 248 -4.45 -18.54 -9.55
N SER A 249 -3.91 -17.56 -10.29
CA SER A 249 -2.47 -17.22 -10.35
C SER A 249 -1.90 -16.77 -8.99
N PHE A 250 -2.77 -16.34 -8.05
CA PHE A 250 -2.35 -15.85 -6.74
C PHE A 250 -2.02 -16.98 -5.77
N LYS A 251 -2.53 -18.18 -6.04
CA LYS A 251 -2.21 -19.40 -5.32
C LYS A 251 -0.94 -20.02 -5.90
N LYS A 252 0.10 -20.11 -5.07
CA LYS A 252 1.37 -20.76 -5.42
C LYS A 252 1.49 -22.15 -4.80
N PRO A 253 2.38 -23.01 -5.34
CA PRO A 253 2.72 -24.25 -4.67
C PRO A 253 3.34 -23.98 -3.30
N TRP A 254 3.09 -24.88 -2.36
CA TRP A 254 3.69 -24.82 -1.03
C TRP A 254 5.13 -25.34 -1.07
N LEU A 255 6.05 -24.59 -0.47
CA LEU A 255 7.42 -25.06 -0.21
C LEU A 255 7.55 -25.54 1.24
N PRO A 256 8.45 -26.51 1.52
CA PRO A 256 8.66 -27.00 2.88
C PRO A 256 9.13 -25.91 3.84
N GLY A 257 9.83 -24.87 3.37
CA GLY A 257 10.54 -23.93 4.23
C GLY A 257 11.88 -24.51 4.71
N GLY A 258 12.61 -23.76 5.53
CA GLY A 258 13.94 -24.16 6.03
C GLY A 258 15.12 -23.83 5.10
N GLN A 259 14.87 -23.26 3.92
CA GLN A 259 15.90 -22.87 2.97
C GLN A 259 16.71 -21.68 3.49
N LYS A 260 18.00 -21.63 3.14
CA LYS A 260 18.84 -20.46 3.40
C LYS A 260 18.44 -19.30 2.49
N PRO A 261 18.72 -18.05 2.88
CA PRO A 261 18.52 -16.89 2.02
C PRO A 261 19.26 -17.02 0.69
N HIS A 262 18.65 -16.49 -0.36
CA HIS A 262 19.20 -16.50 -1.71
C HIS A 262 20.57 -15.81 -1.74
N SER A 263 21.62 -16.55 -2.12
CA SER A 263 23.02 -16.11 -2.04
C SER A 263 23.28 -14.85 -2.88
N THR A 264 22.84 -14.82 -4.15
CA THR A 264 22.98 -13.67 -5.06
C THR A 264 22.30 -12.41 -4.50
N ALA A 265 21.09 -12.56 -3.96
CA ALA A 265 20.36 -11.46 -3.31
C ALA A 265 21.09 -10.91 -2.07
N MET A 266 21.62 -11.80 -1.22
CA MET A 266 22.40 -11.41 -0.04
C MET A 266 23.69 -10.71 -0.41
N ALA A 267 24.40 -11.25 -1.40
CA ALA A 267 25.56 -10.59 -1.96
C ALA A 267 25.18 -9.18 -2.49
N ALA A 268 23.98 -8.97 -3.07
CA ALA A 268 23.59 -7.69 -3.67
C ALA A 268 23.35 -6.60 -2.61
N VAL A 269 22.94 -7.03 -1.41
CA VAL A 269 22.86 -6.18 -0.23
C VAL A 269 24.24 -5.93 0.38
N PHE A 270 25.01 -7.00 0.62
CA PHE A 270 26.20 -6.99 1.48
C PHE A 270 27.54 -6.77 0.77
N ASP A 271 27.61 -6.88 -0.55
CA ASP A 271 28.85 -6.54 -1.28
C ASP A 271 28.75 -5.13 -1.90
N ASN A 272 27.60 -4.47 -1.75
CA ASN A 272 27.42 -3.09 -2.16
C ASN A 272 28.13 -2.13 -1.17
N LYS A 273 28.87 -1.17 -1.72
CA LYS A 273 29.71 -0.20 -0.99
C LYS A 273 28.93 0.86 -0.21
N TRP A 274 27.63 1.01 -0.45
CA TRP A 274 26.81 2.07 0.18
C TRP A 274 26.75 2.05 1.72
N CYS A 275 27.07 0.92 2.36
CA CYS A 275 27.02 0.75 3.81
C CYS A 275 28.27 0.01 4.33
N ASP A 276 29.46 0.45 3.95
CA ASP A 276 30.69 -0.28 4.30
C ASP A 276 31.20 0.04 5.72
N TYR A 277 30.51 -0.52 6.72
CA TYR A 277 30.80 -0.32 8.14
C TYR A 277 30.93 -1.65 8.89
N PRO A 278 31.65 -1.71 10.03
CA PRO A 278 31.88 -2.96 10.77
C PRO A 278 30.60 -3.75 11.12
N PHE A 279 29.53 -3.07 11.57
CA PHE A 279 28.25 -3.69 11.95
C PHE A 279 27.58 -4.46 10.80
N LYS A 280 27.96 -4.18 9.54
CA LYS A 280 27.44 -4.89 8.37
C LYS A 280 27.79 -6.38 8.42
N LYS A 281 28.93 -6.75 8.99
CA LYS A 281 29.34 -8.16 9.16
C LYS A 281 28.41 -8.90 10.12
N ASP A 282 28.04 -8.27 11.23
CA ASP A 282 27.17 -8.87 12.23
C ASP A 282 25.75 -9.07 11.68
N ILE A 283 25.21 -8.05 11.01
CA ILE A 283 23.90 -8.16 10.33
C ILE A 283 23.96 -9.22 9.22
N ARG A 284 25.04 -9.29 8.44
CA ARG A 284 25.21 -10.34 7.42
C ARG A 284 25.14 -11.71 8.05
N LYS A 285 25.90 -11.95 9.12
CA LYS A 285 25.92 -13.23 9.84
C LYS A 285 24.56 -13.60 10.41
N GLU A 286 23.86 -12.64 11.02
CA GLU A 286 22.52 -12.83 11.56
C GLU A 286 21.53 -13.24 10.45
N ILE A 287 21.50 -12.47 9.35
CA ILE A 287 20.55 -12.68 8.26
C ILE A 287 20.83 -13.99 7.53
N THR A 288 22.10 -14.32 7.23
CA THR A 288 22.45 -15.55 6.51
C THR A 288 22.26 -16.83 7.35
N ALA A 289 22.23 -16.71 8.68
CA ALA A 289 21.91 -17.83 9.58
C ALA A 289 20.40 -18.14 9.64
N ARG A 290 19.53 -17.23 9.18
CA ARG A 290 18.10 -17.48 9.14
C ARG A 290 17.75 -18.56 8.12
N THR A 291 16.58 -19.14 8.30
CA THR A 291 15.97 -20.06 7.35
C THR A 291 14.56 -19.60 7.05
N SER A 292 14.08 -19.85 5.83
CA SER A 292 12.73 -19.50 5.44
C SER A 292 11.68 -20.06 6.41
N CYS A 293 10.78 -19.21 6.88
CA CYS A 293 9.67 -19.59 7.75
C CYS A 293 8.36 -19.01 7.26
N GLY A 294 7.26 -19.68 7.60
CA GLY A 294 5.93 -19.29 7.17
C GLY A 294 5.17 -18.40 8.16
N MET A 295 3.94 -18.10 7.78
CA MET A 295 3.07 -17.17 8.51
C MET A 295 2.56 -17.74 9.84
N ARG A 296 2.51 -16.89 10.87
CA ARG A 296 1.96 -17.21 12.19
C ARG A 296 0.57 -16.59 12.42
N LYS A 297 -0.32 -17.22 13.19
CA LYS A 297 -1.68 -16.72 13.47
C LYS A 297 -1.68 -15.40 14.24
N ASP A 298 -0.69 -15.17 15.08
CA ASP A 298 -0.52 -13.95 15.87
C ASP A 298 0.09 -12.78 15.09
N THR A 299 0.49 -12.98 13.83
CA THR A 299 1.16 -11.96 13.01
C THR A 299 0.43 -10.61 13.03
N PHE A 300 -0.89 -10.60 12.86
CA PHE A 300 -1.67 -9.36 12.77
C PHE A 300 -1.85 -8.64 14.10
N SER A 301 -1.68 -9.33 15.24
CA SER A 301 -1.64 -8.71 16.57
C SER A 301 -0.23 -8.31 17.00
N SER A 302 0.78 -9.05 16.54
CA SER A 302 2.19 -8.87 16.95
C SER A 302 2.88 -7.72 16.19
N PHE A 303 2.54 -7.49 14.92
CA PHE A 303 3.20 -6.48 14.09
C PHE A 303 2.33 -5.24 13.86
N ASP A 304 2.95 -4.05 13.81
CA ASP A 304 2.26 -2.81 13.42
C ASP A 304 2.06 -2.76 11.90
N PHE A 305 3.12 -3.10 11.17
CA PHE A 305 3.17 -3.06 9.72
C PHE A 305 3.54 -4.43 9.15
N ILE A 306 2.79 -4.86 8.15
CA ILE A 306 3.07 -6.05 7.37
C ILE A 306 3.26 -5.59 5.93
N ILE A 307 4.50 -5.70 5.44
CA ILE A 307 4.91 -5.11 4.17
C ILE A 307 5.11 -6.21 3.14
N VAL A 308 4.47 -6.06 1.99
CA VAL A 308 4.52 -6.99 0.84
C VAL A 308 5.06 -6.29 -0.42
N PHE A 309 5.35 -7.03 -1.49
CA PHE A 309 6.04 -6.49 -2.67
C PHE A 309 5.14 -6.37 -3.90
N THR A 310 4.17 -7.27 -4.06
CA THR A 310 3.24 -7.31 -5.20
C THR A 310 1.77 -7.24 -4.77
N LEU A 311 0.88 -6.95 -5.72
CA LEU A 311 -0.58 -6.92 -5.57
C LEU A 311 -1.09 -8.28 -5.09
N ARG A 312 -0.61 -9.37 -5.71
CA ARG A 312 -0.89 -10.74 -5.25
C ARG A 312 -0.63 -10.93 -3.76
N GLU A 313 0.53 -10.52 -3.29
CA GLU A 313 0.93 -10.71 -1.89
C GLU A 313 0.10 -9.84 -0.96
N HIS A 314 -0.29 -8.64 -1.41
CA HIS A 314 -1.20 -7.77 -0.69
C HIS A 314 -2.60 -8.38 -0.55
N ASP A 315 -3.20 -8.82 -1.65
CA ASP A 315 -4.51 -9.49 -1.67
C ASP A 315 -4.51 -10.72 -0.75
N ASN A 316 -3.51 -11.60 -0.91
CA ASN A 316 -3.33 -12.78 -0.08
C ASN A 316 -3.26 -12.44 1.43
N MET A 317 -2.52 -11.39 1.79
CA MET A 317 -2.39 -10.97 3.18
C MET A 317 -3.65 -10.31 3.74
N VAL A 318 -4.39 -9.54 2.94
CA VAL A 318 -5.70 -8.98 3.35
C VAL A 318 -6.70 -10.10 3.59
N LYS A 319 -6.79 -11.08 2.68
CA LYS A 319 -7.68 -12.23 2.84
C LYS A 319 -7.31 -13.11 4.03
N LEU A 320 -6.01 -13.33 4.26
CA LEU A 320 -5.55 -14.03 5.45
C LEU A 320 -5.92 -13.25 6.73
N LYS A 321 -5.77 -11.92 6.73
CA LYS A 321 -6.17 -11.08 7.85
C LYS A 321 -7.66 -11.20 8.15
N GLU A 322 -8.50 -11.16 7.13
CA GLU A 322 -9.96 -11.29 7.27
C GLU A 322 -10.36 -12.68 7.79
N ALA A 323 -9.73 -13.74 7.25
CA ALA A 323 -9.97 -15.11 7.69
C ALA A 323 -9.58 -15.34 9.17
N LEU A 324 -8.48 -14.73 9.63
CA LEU A 324 -8.05 -14.81 11.03
C LEU A 324 -8.78 -13.82 11.95
N GLY A 325 -9.18 -12.66 11.44
CA GLY A 325 -9.87 -11.62 12.20
C GLY A 325 -11.28 -12.03 12.64
N LYS A 326 -11.92 -12.94 11.92
CA LYS A 326 -13.16 -13.60 12.38
C LYS A 326 -12.96 -14.43 13.66
N GLN A 327 -11.72 -14.74 14.04
CA GLN A 327 -11.40 -15.62 15.17
C GLN A 327 -10.83 -14.87 16.40
N LYS A 328 -10.34 -13.62 16.25
CA LYS A 328 -9.73 -12.84 17.34
C LYS A 328 -9.83 -11.32 17.13
N ASP A 329 -10.01 -10.59 18.23
CA ASP A 329 -9.92 -9.13 18.26
C ASP A 329 -8.47 -8.66 18.03
N ILE A 330 -8.21 -8.12 16.83
CA ILE A 330 -6.92 -7.51 16.49
C ILE A 330 -6.87 -6.09 17.08
N PRO A 331 -5.85 -5.73 17.89
CA PRO A 331 -5.74 -4.39 18.45
C PRO A 331 -5.77 -3.29 17.39
N ARG A 332 -6.45 -2.18 17.70
CA ARG A 332 -6.59 -1.06 16.77
C ARG A 332 -5.22 -0.52 16.35
N GLY A 333 -4.99 -0.47 15.04
CA GLY A 333 -3.74 0.05 14.47
C GLY A 333 -2.59 -0.95 14.40
N LYS A 334 -2.83 -2.24 14.67
CA LYS A 334 -1.90 -3.34 14.36
C LYS A 334 -2.27 -4.05 13.05
N GLY A 335 -1.32 -4.79 12.50
CA GLY A 335 -1.48 -5.62 11.31
C GLY A 335 -1.86 -4.83 10.06
N ARG A 336 -1.33 -3.61 9.87
CA ARG A 336 -1.56 -2.84 8.64
C ARG A 336 -0.80 -3.49 7.49
N VAL A 337 -1.52 -4.06 6.53
CA VAL A 337 -0.94 -4.62 5.30
C VAL A 337 -0.67 -3.48 4.34
N LEU A 338 0.58 -3.35 3.86
CA LEU A 338 1.03 -2.31 2.95
C LEU A 338 1.87 -2.91 1.83
N GLN A 339 1.69 -2.41 0.60
CA GLN A 339 2.56 -2.77 -0.51
C GLN A 339 3.74 -1.78 -0.58
N LEU A 340 4.97 -2.28 -0.47
CA LEU A 340 6.20 -1.46 -0.42
C LEU A 340 6.35 -0.58 -1.67
N GLY A 341 5.93 -1.10 -2.82
CA GLY A 341 5.92 -0.40 -4.10
C GLY A 341 5.18 0.94 -4.13
N THR A 342 4.25 1.17 -3.19
CA THR A 342 3.54 2.45 -3.05
C THR A 342 4.47 3.62 -2.74
N TYR A 343 5.66 3.34 -2.19
CA TYR A 343 6.66 4.35 -1.81
C TYR A 343 7.72 4.60 -2.90
N LEU A 344 7.56 4.00 -4.09
CA LEU A 344 8.42 4.25 -5.25
C LEU A 344 7.84 5.32 -6.19
N SER A 345 6.52 5.44 -6.24
CA SER A 345 5.84 6.29 -7.20
C SER A 345 5.89 7.75 -6.76
N GLN A 346 6.28 8.65 -7.67
CA GLN A 346 6.16 10.10 -7.45
C GLN A 346 4.71 10.56 -7.58
N LYS A 347 3.89 9.86 -8.37
CA LYS A 347 2.47 10.13 -8.56
C LYS A 347 1.65 9.43 -7.47
N ARG A 348 0.82 10.20 -6.75
CA ARG A 348 -0.03 9.71 -5.67
C ARG A 348 -1.05 8.71 -6.23
N GLY A 349 -1.01 7.47 -5.73
CA GLY A 349 -1.97 6.42 -6.07
C GLY A 349 -1.50 5.39 -7.10
N GLU A 350 -0.35 5.59 -7.73
CA GLU A 350 0.29 4.55 -8.56
C GLU A 350 1.10 3.60 -7.67
N VAL A 351 0.98 2.30 -7.88
CA VAL A 351 1.73 1.29 -7.12
C VAL A 351 2.64 0.52 -8.06
N ARG A 352 3.96 0.75 -7.93
CA ARG A 352 4.96 0.01 -8.72
C ARG A 352 5.34 -1.27 -7.99
N GLU A 353 4.96 -2.43 -8.53
CA GLU A 353 5.32 -3.70 -7.93
C GLU A 353 6.84 -3.92 -7.90
N ILE A 354 7.34 -4.50 -6.81
CA ILE A 354 8.73 -4.93 -6.72
C ILE A 354 8.78 -6.43 -7.01
N LEU A 355 8.99 -6.76 -8.27
CA LEU A 355 9.01 -8.14 -8.74
C LEU A 355 10.26 -8.89 -8.26
N HIS A 356 10.15 -10.22 -8.19
CA HIS A 356 11.34 -11.06 -8.07
C HIS A 356 12.11 -10.99 -9.40
N PRO A 357 13.45 -10.98 -9.38
CA PRO A 357 14.26 -11.12 -10.60
C PRO A 357 13.80 -12.27 -11.50
N ASP A 358 13.93 -12.08 -12.81
CA ASP A 358 13.47 -13.03 -13.82
C ASP A 358 14.24 -14.35 -13.71
N GLN A 359 13.50 -15.44 -13.52
CA GLN A 359 14.09 -16.78 -13.38
C GLN A 359 14.74 -17.25 -14.69
N ARG A 360 14.40 -16.66 -15.84
CA ARG A 360 15.04 -17.00 -17.13
C ARG A 360 16.51 -16.59 -17.17
N ASN A 361 16.92 -15.63 -16.34
CA ASN A 361 18.30 -15.17 -16.27
C ASN A 361 19.16 -15.98 -15.28
N LEU A 362 18.62 -17.02 -14.63
CA LEU A 362 19.36 -17.84 -13.64
C LEU A 362 20.55 -18.59 -14.22
N ASN A 363 20.61 -18.77 -15.55
CA ASN A 363 21.73 -19.41 -16.22
C ASN A 363 22.94 -18.48 -16.40
N ASP A 364 22.77 -17.18 -16.18
CA ASP A 364 23.82 -16.17 -16.30
C ASP A 364 23.96 -15.44 -14.96
N ALA A 365 24.96 -15.86 -14.16
CA ALA A 365 25.21 -15.32 -12.84
C ALA A 365 25.45 -13.79 -12.85
N SER A 366 25.98 -13.23 -13.94
CA SER A 366 26.20 -11.79 -14.06
C SER A 366 24.88 -11.05 -14.25
N LYS A 367 24.01 -11.51 -15.14
CA LYS A 367 22.68 -10.91 -15.34
C LYS A 367 21.80 -11.05 -14.10
N GLU A 368 21.82 -12.23 -13.48
CA GLU A 368 21.10 -12.47 -12.23
C GLU A 368 21.54 -11.47 -11.14
N ARG A 369 22.85 -11.24 -11.04
CA ARG A 369 23.43 -10.26 -10.13
C ARG A 369 22.94 -8.84 -10.42
N GLU A 370 22.93 -8.43 -11.68
CA GLU A 370 22.46 -7.10 -12.09
C GLU A 370 20.97 -6.90 -11.76
N ASP A 371 20.13 -7.90 -12.03
CA ASP A 371 18.71 -7.85 -11.71
C ASP A 371 18.50 -7.73 -10.19
N TRP A 372 19.26 -8.51 -9.39
CA TRP A 372 19.23 -8.38 -7.94
C TRP A 372 19.70 -7.00 -7.46
N ASN A 373 20.73 -6.41 -8.06
CA ASN A 373 21.17 -5.06 -7.73
C ASN A 373 20.06 -4.03 -7.98
N ARG A 374 19.32 -4.16 -9.10
CA ARG A 374 18.17 -3.31 -9.41
C ARG A 374 17.05 -3.49 -8.38
N THR A 375 16.66 -4.72 -8.09
CA THR A 375 15.64 -5.04 -7.08
C THR A 375 16.02 -4.52 -5.69
N VAL A 376 17.28 -4.70 -5.26
CA VAL A 376 17.79 -4.15 -3.98
C VAL A 376 17.72 -2.62 -3.97
N SER A 377 18.03 -1.97 -5.09
CA SER A 377 17.91 -0.51 -5.23
C SER A 377 16.46 -0.03 -5.08
N ASP A 378 15.52 -0.70 -5.73
CA ASP A 378 14.08 -0.41 -5.62
C ASP A 378 13.60 -0.63 -4.18
N ILE A 379 13.91 -1.78 -3.54
CA ILE A 379 13.55 -2.04 -2.14
C ILE A 379 14.12 -0.96 -1.22
N LYS A 380 15.42 -0.62 -1.37
CA LYS A 380 16.07 0.42 -0.56
C LYS A 380 15.38 1.77 -0.71
N THR A 381 15.05 2.17 -1.94
CA THR A 381 14.39 3.44 -2.23
C THR A 381 12.99 3.49 -1.60
N ALA A 382 12.22 2.42 -1.78
CA ALA A 382 10.89 2.29 -1.22
C ALA A 382 10.91 2.29 0.32
N LEU A 383 11.86 1.60 0.94
CA LEU A 383 12.04 1.59 2.40
C LEU A 383 12.34 2.99 2.93
N LYS A 384 13.21 3.75 2.27
CA LYS A 384 13.47 5.15 2.66
C LYS A 384 12.20 6.00 2.56
N GLY A 385 11.38 5.81 1.52
CA GLY A 385 10.08 6.48 1.38
C GLY A 385 9.12 6.10 2.50
N PHE A 386 8.96 4.81 2.79
CA PHE A 386 8.16 4.29 3.90
C PHE A 386 8.59 4.89 5.25
N LEU A 387 9.89 4.85 5.56
CA LEU A 387 10.42 5.36 6.83
C LEU A 387 10.18 6.87 6.96
N LYS A 388 10.36 7.66 5.89
CA LYS A 388 10.06 9.09 5.89
C LYS A 388 8.58 9.37 6.13
N GLN A 389 7.70 8.66 5.42
CA GLN A 389 6.27 8.92 5.44
C GLN A 389 5.58 8.40 6.71
N GLU A 390 5.82 7.15 7.10
CA GLU A 390 5.13 6.52 8.23
C GLU A 390 5.82 6.81 9.58
N MET A 391 7.14 7.03 9.59
CA MET A 391 7.94 7.16 10.82
C MET A 391 8.57 8.54 11.03
N LYS A 392 8.39 9.48 10.08
CA LYS A 392 9.08 10.78 10.07
C LYS A 392 10.61 10.65 10.15
N TRP A 393 11.15 9.53 9.66
CA TRP A 393 12.58 9.25 9.70
C TRP A 393 13.34 10.26 8.84
N LYS A 394 14.45 10.79 9.38
CA LYS A 394 15.38 11.65 8.68
C LYS A 394 16.60 10.82 8.32
N GLN A 395 16.94 10.79 7.04
CA GLN A 395 18.14 10.10 6.58
C GLN A 395 19.38 10.76 7.22
N PRO A 396 20.26 9.98 7.86
CA PRO A 396 21.54 10.48 8.34
C PRO A 396 22.39 11.10 7.23
N ASP A 397 23.14 12.16 7.54
CA ASP A 397 24.16 12.71 6.67
C ASP A 397 25.40 11.80 6.68
N ASP A 398 25.89 11.44 5.50
CA ASP A 398 27.07 10.59 5.31
C ASP A 398 28.31 11.17 6.00
N LYS A 399 28.44 12.51 6.07
CA LYS A 399 29.55 13.18 6.77
C LYS A 399 29.53 12.89 8.27
N VAL A 400 28.35 12.87 8.88
CA VAL A 400 28.16 12.60 10.32
C VAL A 400 28.51 11.15 10.65
N ILE A 401 28.14 10.22 9.77
CA ILE A 401 28.43 8.79 9.94
C ILE A 401 29.95 8.54 9.82
N ALA A 402 30.61 9.18 8.85
CA ALA A 402 32.07 9.06 8.64
C ALA A 402 32.88 9.63 9.81
N ALA A 403 32.51 10.82 10.31
CA ALA A 403 33.18 11.45 11.45
C ALA A 403 33.07 10.61 12.74
N SER A 404 31.93 9.95 12.95
CA SER A 404 31.72 9.06 14.09
C SER A 404 32.58 7.78 14.02
N GLY A 405 32.94 7.33 12.82
CA GLY A 405 33.87 6.21 12.62
C GLY A 405 35.30 6.53 13.05
N LYS A 406 35.81 7.73 12.74
CA LYS A 406 37.17 8.15 13.10
C LYS A 406 37.38 8.27 14.60
N LYS A 407 36.45 8.92 15.32
CA LYS A 407 36.53 9.07 16.79
C LYS A 407 36.54 7.74 17.54
N THR A 408 35.86 6.72 17.02
CA THR A 408 35.81 5.39 17.66
C THR A 408 37.12 4.62 17.47
N LEU A 409 37.82 4.84 16.35
CA LEU A 409 39.13 4.22 16.08
C LEU A 409 40.27 4.88 16.87
N GLU A 410 40.16 6.17 17.18
CA GLU A 410 41.14 6.89 18.02
C GLU A 410 40.98 6.55 19.51
N ALA A 411 39.74 6.36 19.99
CA ALA A 411 39.48 5.98 21.39
C ALA A 411 39.84 4.53 21.73
N GLY A 412 40.02 3.65 20.74
CA GLY A 412 40.44 2.25 20.91
C GLY A 412 41.94 2.01 20.77
N LYS A 413 42.76 3.07 20.69
CA LYS A 413 44.23 3.01 20.58
C LYS A 413 44.96 3.39 21.88
N VAL A 414 44.27 3.35 23.02
CA VAL A 414 44.86 3.60 24.35
C VAL A 414 45.21 2.29 25.02
#